data_AF-A0A1V2M4E9-F1
#
_entry.id   AF-A0A1V2M4E9-F1
#
_cell.length_a   1.000
_cell.length_b   1.000
_cell.length_c   1.000
_cell.angle_alpha   90.00
_cell.angle_beta   90.00
_cell.angle_gamma   90.00
#
_symmetry.space_group_name_H-M   'P 1'
#
loop_
_entity.id
_entity.type
_entity.pdbx_description
1 polymer ?
#
loop_
_entity_poly.entity_id
_entity_poly.type
_entity_poly.pdbx_seq_one_letter_code
_entity_poly.pdbx_strand_id
1 'polypeptide(L)'
;MENNLIKQLDLLEDLVQSILSKQSFTIFLVSKILTISLQIYVQISSILTIQNSSQIAEVFTELTKAIENEDYILIEDLLEYELIDIIKQCKICITNDSFSHVVPKSVIMNKEPSYGV
;
A
#
# COMPACT_ATOMS: atom_id res chain seq x y z
N MET A 1 11.66 -4.56 -9.47
CA MET A 1 11.24 -4.82 -8.07
C MET A 1 9.84 -4.26 -7.84
N GLU A 2 9.55 -3.02 -8.25
CA GLU A 2 8.21 -2.39 -8.22
C GLU A 2 7.09 -3.24 -8.85
N ASN A 3 7.33 -3.81 -10.04
CA ASN A 3 6.36 -4.66 -10.74
C ASN A 3 5.96 -5.94 -9.97
N ASN A 4 6.75 -6.36 -8.97
CA ASN A 4 6.40 -7.49 -8.10
C ASN A 4 5.54 -7.05 -6.91
N LEU A 5 5.85 -5.88 -6.33
CA LEU A 5 5.07 -5.32 -5.22
C LEU A 5 3.66 -4.93 -5.64
N ILE A 6 3.50 -4.33 -6.81
CA ILE A 6 2.17 -3.99 -7.35
C ILE A 6 1.33 -5.26 -7.50
N LYS A 7 1.88 -6.34 -8.07
CA LYS A 7 1.17 -7.63 -8.19
C LYS A 7 0.80 -8.23 -6.84
N GLN A 8 1.65 -8.08 -5.82
CA GLN A 8 1.34 -8.54 -4.47
C GLN A 8 0.20 -7.73 -3.85
N LEU A 9 0.17 -6.42 -4.08
CA LEU A 9 -0.92 -5.55 -3.64
C LEU A 9 -2.23 -5.88 -4.37
N ASP A 10 -2.19 -6.14 -5.68
CA ASP A 10 -3.37 -6.57 -6.46
C ASP A 10 -3.93 -7.89 -5.92
N LEU A 11 -3.06 -8.88 -5.70
CA LEU A 11 -3.47 -10.17 -5.12
C LEU A 11 -4.02 -10.03 -3.69
N LEU A 12 -3.49 -9.10 -2.91
CA LEU A 12 -3.97 -8.81 -1.56
C LEU A 12 -5.36 -8.15 -1.62
N GLU A 13 -5.55 -7.17 -2.51
CA GLU A 13 -6.84 -6.51 -2.76
C GLU A 13 -7.90 -7.54 -3.16
N ASP A 14 -7.59 -8.41 -4.13
CA ASP A 14 -8.48 -9.48 -4.59
C ASP A 14 -8.85 -10.44 -3.46
N LEU A 15 -7.90 -10.77 -2.60
CA LEU A 15 -8.13 -11.69 -1.48
C LEU A 15 -9.03 -11.07 -0.42
N VAL A 16 -8.83 -9.78 -0.08
CA VAL A 16 -9.71 -9.03 0.83
C VAL A 16 -11.12 -8.92 0.24
N GLN A 17 -11.25 -8.56 -1.04
CA GLN A 17 -12.55 -8.47 -1.70
C GLN A 17 -13.27 -9.84 -1.78
N SER A 18 -12.52 -10.93 -2.03
CA SER A 18 -13.09 -12.28 -2.04
C SER A 18 -13.70 -12.66 -0.69
N ILE A 19 -13.12 -12.19 0.42
CA ILE A 19 -13.64 -12.43 1.77
C ILE A 19 -14.91 -11.65 2.02
N LEU A 20 -14.88 -10.35 1.74
CA LEU A 20 -16.05 -9.46 1.91
C LEU A 20 -17.23 -9.98 1.07
N SER A 21 -16.97 -10.55 -0.12
CA SER A 21 -18.02 -11.12 -0.97
C SER A 21 -18.69 -12.40 -0.43
N LYS A 22 -18.06 -13.13 0.50
CA LYS A 22 -18.51 -14.45 0.95
C LYS A 22 -19.49 -14.41 2.13
N GLN A 23 -19.83 -13.24 2.65
CA GLN A 23 -20.70 -13.03 3.83
C GLN A 23 -20.24 -13.74 5.12
N SER A 24 -19.12 -14.46 5.08
CA SER A 24 -18.54 -15.19 6.20
C SER A 24 -17.06 -15.44 5.96
N PHE A 25 -16.27 -15.35 7.02
CA PHE A 25 -14.84 -15.62 7.00
C PHE A 25 -14.37 -16.24 8.30
N THR A 26 -13.16 -16.80 8.26
CA THR A 26 -12.51 -17.35 9.44
C THR A 26 -11.43 -16.41 9.92
N ILE A 27 -11.28 -16.27 11.23
CA ILE A 27 -10.23 -15.43 11.84
C ILE A 27 -8.85 -15.84 11.36
N PHE A 28 -8.60 -17.14 11.23
CA PHE A 28 -7.34 -17.67 10.69
C PHE A 28 -6.98 -17.07 9.32
N LEU A 29 -7.98 -16.85 8.46
CA LEU A 29 -7.78 -16.30 7.14
C LEU A 29 -7.49 -14.79 7.20
N VAL A 30 -8.15 -14.06 8.11
CA VAL A 30 -7.89 -12.65 8.38
C VAL A 30 -6.49 -12.44 8.99
N SER A 31 -6.06 -13.29 9.92
CA SER A 31 -4.69 -13.23 10.46
C SER A 31 -3.62 -13.41 9.38
N LYS A 32 -3.88 -14.24 8.37
CA LYS A 32 -2.99 -14.36 7.21
C LYS A 32 -2.93 -13.08 6.38
N ILE A 33 -4.07 -12.43 6.15
CA ILE A 33 -4.13 -11.13 5.46
C ILE A 33 -3.31 -10.10 6.21
N LEU A 34 -3.53 -9.99 7.53
CA LEU A 34 -2.80 -9.04 8.35
C LEU A 34 -1.28 -9.28 8.24
N THR A 35 -0.85 -10.54 8.29
CA THR A 35 0.57 -10.91 8.13
C THR A 35 1.12 -10.49 6.76
N ILE A 36 0.39 -10.76 5.67
CA ILE A 36 0.81 -10.39 4.31
C ILE A 36 0.85 -8.87 4.17
N SER A 37 -0.16 -8.17 4.67
CA SER A 37 -0.29 -6.71 4.62
C SER A 37 0.87 -6.04 5.35
N LEU A 38 1.22 -6.51 6.55
CA LEU A 38 2.37 -6.04 7.32
C LEU A 38 3.69 -6.28 6.57
N GLN A 39 3.88 -7.45 5.98
CA GLN A 39 5.09 -7.76 5.21
C GLN A 39 5.25 -6.83 4.02
N ILE A 40 4.18 -6.60 3.25
CA ILE A 40 4.19 -5.68 2.11
C ILE A 40 4.45 -4.25 2.61
N TYR A 41 3.78 -3.82 3.68
CA TYR A 41 4.00 -2.50 4.26
C TYR A 41 5.46 -2.27 4.69
N VAL A 42 6.08 -3.24 5.38
CA VAL A 42 7.51 -3.16 5.76
C VAL A 42 8.39 -3.04 4.52
N GLN A 43 8.12 -3.82 3.46
CA GLN A 43 8.87 -3.73 2.22
C GLN A 43 8.73 -2.36 1.55
N ILE A 44 7.52 -1.83 1.45
CA ILE A 44 7.27 -0.51 0.84
C ILE A 44 7.91 0.59 1.69
N SER A 45 7.72 0.58 3.00
CA SER A 45 8.28 1.60 3.91
C SER A 45 9.82 1.63 3.93
N SER A 46 10.47 0.51 3.59
CA SER A 46 11.93 0.46 3.45
C SER A 46 12.46 1.11 2.16
N ILE A 47 11.59 1.33 1.17
CA ILE A 47 11.95 1.84 -0.16
C ILE A 47 11.37 3.24 -0.38
N LEU A 48 10.20 3.51 0.19
CA LEU A 48 9.41 4.73 -0.02
C LEU A 48 9.03 5.36 1.31
N THR A 49 9.03 6.70 1.35
CA THR A 49 8.46 7.43 2.48
C THR A 49 6.94 7.43 2.35
N ILE A 50 6.27 6.63 3.18
CA ILE A 50 4.81 6.58 3.23
C ILE A 50 4.32 7.72 4.13
N GLN A 51 3.58 8.66 3.53
CA GLN A 51 2.80 9.63 4.30
C GLN A 51 1.67 8.87 5.01
N ASN A 52 1.36 9.23 6.26
CA ASN A 52 0.34 8.57 7.12
C ASN A 52 0.75 7.21 7.73
N SER A 53 2.04 6.97 7.96
CA SER A 53 2.54 5.75 8.63
C SER A 53 1.93 5.50 10.02
N SER A 54 1.55 6.56 10.74
CA SER A 54 0.87 6.45 12.04
C SER A 54 -0.54 5.88 11.92
N GLN A 55 -1.33 6.37 10.95
CA GLN A 55 -2.69 5.89 10.70
C GLN A 55 -2.67 4.42 10.26
N ILE A 56 -1.72 4.04 9.41
CA ILE A 56 -1.56 2.64 8.98
C ILE A 56 -1.23 1.73 10.18
N ALA A 57 -0.36 2.19 11.08
CA ALA A 57 -0.03 1.45 12.30
C ALA A 57 -1.23 1.31 13.25
N GLU A 58 -2.09 2.34 13.34
CA GLU A 58 -3.34 2.30 14.10
C GLU A 58 -4.30 1.25 13.53
N VAL A 59 -4.55 1.26 12.23
CA VAL A 59 -5.42 0.27 11.56
C VAL A 59 -4.92 -1.16 11.79
N PHE A 60 -3.60 -1.41 11.66
CA PHE A 60 -3.07 -2.76 11.95
C PHE A 60 -3.19 -3.15 13.42
N THR A 61 -3.04 -2.19 14.34
CA THR A 61 -3.21 -2.43 15.78
C THR A 61 -4.66 -2.77 16.10
N GLU A 62 -5.61 -2.02 15.54
CA GLU A 62 -7.04 -2.27 15.71
C GLU A 62 -7.46 -3.61 15.10
N LEU A 63 -6.98 -3.92 13.89
CA LEU A 63 -7.27 -5.21 13.25
C LEU A 63 -6.71 -6.37 14.06
N THR A 64 -5.52 -6.22 14.67
CA THR A 64 -4.95 -7.22 15.58
C THR A 64 -5.85 -7.44 16.80
N LYS A 65 -6.29 -6.35 17.44
CA LYS A 65 -7.20 -6.44 18.58
C LYS A 65 -8.55 -7.05 18.19
N ALA A 66 -9.09 -6.71 17.04
CA ALA A 66 -10.35 -7.25 16.55
C ALA A 66 -10.24 -8.77 16.32
N ILE A 67 -9.11 -9.23 15.74
CA ILE A 67 -8.77 -10.65 15.59
C ILE A 67 -8.68 -11.36 16.95
N GLU A 68 -7.96 -10.78 17.91
CA GLU A 68 -7.78 -11.36 19.26
C GLU A 68 -9.10 -11.50 20.03
N ASN A 69 -10.02 -10.56 19.82
CA ASN A 69 -11.33 -10.54 20.48
C ASN A 69 -12.42 -11.26 19.66
N GLU A 70 -12.08 -11.80 18.50
CA GLU A 70 -13.04 -12.40 17.56
C GLU A 70 -14.19 -11.46 17.17
N ASP A 71 -13.90 -10.16 17.04
CA ASP A 71 -14.88 -9.14 16.66
C ASP A 71 -15.07 -9.11 15.14
N TYR A 72 -15.92 -10.00 14.64
CA TYR A 72 -16.16 -10.16 13.20
C TYR A 72 -16.71 -8.89 12.53
N ILE A 73 -17.50 -8.07 13.24
CA ILE A 73 -18.07 -6.84 12.69
C ILE A 73 -16.96 -5.81 12.50
N LEU A 74 -16.16 -5.58 13.53
CA LEU A 74 -15.04 -4.65 13.44
C LEU A 74 -13.99 -5.11 12.41
N ILE A 75 -13.74 -6.42 12.32
CA ILE A 75 -12.86 -6.96 11.28
C ILE A 75 -13.39 -6.63 9.89
N GLU A 76 -14.68 -6.86 9.64
CA GLU A 76 -15.30 -6.56 8.34
C GLU A 76 -15.16 -5.08 7.99
N ASP A 77 -15.48 -4.18 8.94
CA ASP A 77 -15.36 -2.73 8.77
C ASP A 77 -13.91 -2.31 8.45
N LEU A 78 -12.94 -2.82 9.22
CA LEU A 78 -11.53 -2.50 9.02
C LEU A 78 -11.00 -3.05 7.68
N LEU A 79 -11.48 -4.22 7.24
CA LEU A 79 -11.11 -4.77 5.94
C LEU A 79 -11.70 -3.96 4.79
N GLU A 80 -12.98 -3.58 4.86
CA GLU A 80 -13.70 -2.90 3.80
C GLU A 80 -13.27 -1.44 3.63
N TYR A 81 -13.20 -0.69 4.73
CA TYR A 81 -13.06 0.77 4.68
C TYR A 81 -11.62 1.25 4.87
N GLU A 82 -10.82 0.56 5.68
CA GLU A 82 -9.47 1.02 6.03
C GLU A 82 -8.39 0.27 5.24
N LEU A 83 -8.36 -1.07 5.30
CA LEU A 83 -7.28 -1.85 4.70
C LEU A 83 -7.25 -1.73 3.17
N ILE A 84 -8.41 -1.76 2.52
CA ILE A 84 -8.51 -1.57 1.07
C ILE A 84 -7.98 -0.18 0.66
N ASP A 85 -8.27 0.86 1.43
CA ASP A 85 -7.77 2.20 1.13
C ASP A 85 -6.24 2.27 1.29
N ILE A 86 -5.69 1.68 2.34
CA ILE A 86 -4.23 1.56 2.55
C ILE A 86 -3.56 0.85 1.37
N ILE A 87 -4.15 -0.25 0.87
CA ILE A 87 -3.62 -0.98 -0.29
C ILE A 87 -3.59 -0.07 -1.53
N LYS A 88 -4.67 0.71 -1.77
CA LYS A 88 -4.73 1.67 -2.89
C LYS A 88 -3.71 2.79 -2.74
N GLN A 89 -3.56 3.36 -1.55
CA GLN A 89 -2.54 4.37 -1.28
C GLN A 89 -1.13 3.82 -1.54
N CYS A 90 -0.84 2.59 -1.10
CA CYS A 90 0.43 1.92 -1.36
C CYS A 90 0.69 1.74 -2.87
N LYS A 91 -0.33 1.35 -3.65
CA LYS A 91 -0.24 1.24 -5.12
C LYS A 91 0.08 2.59 -5.77
N ILE A 92 -0.56 3.66 -5.30
CA ILE A 92 -0.31 5.03 -5.77
C ILE A 92 1.12 5.46 -5.46
N CYS A 93 1.61 5.22 -4.24
CA CYS A 93 2.97 5.55 -3.85
C CYS A 93 4.02 4.88 -4.76
N ILE A 94 3.86 3.58 -5.03
CA ILE A 94 4.78 2.84 -5.92
C ILE A 94 4.71 3.41 -7.35
N THR A 95 3.50 3.63 -7.86
CA THR A 95 3.31 4.09 -9.25
C THR A 95 3.81 5.53 -9.48
N ASN A 96 3.64 6.41 -8.49
CA ASN A 96 4.09 7.80 -8.57
C ASN A 96 5.61 7.94 -8.45
N ASP A 97 6.28 7.07 -7.68
CA ASP A 97 7.75 7.08 -7.63
C ASP A 97 8.36 6.48 -8.90
N SER A 98 7.67 5.56 -9.57
CA SER A 98 8.05 5.14 -10.93
C SER A 98 8.06 6.30 -11.93
N PHE A 99 7.35 7.42 -11.69
CA PHE A 99 7.42 8.63 -12.53
C PHE A 99 8.56 9.58 -12.15
N SER A 100 9.02 9.59 -10.89
CA SER A 100 10.12 10.45 -10.44
C SER A 100 11.48 10.04 -11.06
N HIS A 101 11.58 8.78 -11.50
CA HIS A 101 12.74 8.23 -12.20
C HIS A 101 12.70 8.33 -13.74
N VAL A 102 11.64 8.86 -14.36
CA VAL A 102 11.52 9.03 -15.84
C VAL A 102 11.74 10.47 -16.29
N VAL A 103 12.66 11.18 -15.64
CA VAL A 103 13.31 12.32 -16.29
C VAL A 103 14.71 11.89 -16.69
N PRO A 104 14.96 11.55 -17.97
CA PRO A 104 16.31 11.56 -18.48
C PRO A 104 16.89 12.95 -18.19
N LYS A 105 18.02 13.02 -17.47
CA LYS A 105 18.87 14.21 -17.46
C LYS A 105 19.51 14.39 -18.85
N SER A 106 18.67 14.69 -19.82
CA SER A 106 18.98 15.12 -21.18
C SER A 106 17.71 15.88 -21.55
N VAL A 107 17.64 17.21 -21.46
CA VAL A 107 18.47 18.16 -22.19
C VAL A 107 18.41 19.50 -21.45
N ILE A 108 19.49 19.89 -20.76
CA ILE A 108 19.80 21.31 -20.60
C ILE A 108 20.82 21.61 -21.70
N MET A 109 20.32 21.84 -22.92
CA MET A 109 21.09 22.48 -23.98
C MET A 109 20.47 23.83 -24.28
N ASN A 110 21.38 24.80 -24.36
CA ASN A 110 21.30 26.12 -24.99
C ASN A 110 20.61 27.20 -24.12
N LYS A 111 21.29 28.32 -23.82
CA LYS A 111 22.19 29.07 -24.71
C LYS A 111 23.38 29.67 -23.95
N GLU A 112 24.56 29.54 -24.55
CA GLU A 112 25.70 30.42 -24.30
C GLU A 112 25.28 31.89 -24.46
N PRO A 113 25.69 32.82 -23.59
CA PRO A 113 25.73 34.22 -23.98
C PRO A 113 26.94 34.44 -24.88
N SER A 114 26.68 34.59 -26.18
CA SER A 114 27.63 35.15 -27.13
C SER A 114 27.97 36.59 -26.73
N TYR A 115 29.27 36.92 -26.72
CA TYR A 115 29.81 38.25 -26.48
C TYR A 115 29.41 39.24 -27.59
N GLY A 116 29.14 40.51 -27.21
CA GLY A 116 29.29 41.70 -28.05
C GLY A 116 28.06 42.60 -28.12
N VAL A 117 28.12 43.77 -27.46
CA VAL A 117 28.57 45.07 -28.02
C VAL A 117 29.15 45.91 -26.88
#